data_AF-A0A8B6BYH2-F1
#
_entry.id   AF-A0A8B6BYH2-F1
#
_cell.length_a   1.000
_cell.length_b   1.000
_cell.length_c   1.000
_cell.angle_alpha   90.00
_cell.angle_beta   90.00
_cell.angle_gamma   90.00
#
_symmetry.space_group_name_H-M   'P 1'
#
loop_
_entity.id
_entity.type
_entity.pdbx_description
1 polymer ?
#
loop_
_entity_poly.entity_id
_entity_poly.type
_entity_poly.pdbx_seq_one_letter_code
_entity_poly.pdbx_strand_id
1 'polypeptide(L)'
;MKGKTRVGQAKEKSYNYDQLHDLQSRLMLVAGKGKTGQGKRKTDQGKDDIDRFMAILDSVTRLSHIYIKLVSKGCVLFSQWHVKIYCDKGRQACLIVSFGHGQNKTVLKGRIEEHEDVSTVIPLLAKFLEDSHEKWLKYIADKRDKYYYLNYFSIDQMVFLQQELVKMGTKEIPSDLVYPLLSAIKQDCNQDDLERAMTNAKQGMSNGSESSDDEDESQSFVTAEKSIEYDEHQLNFIESMETAGFNTELAKEALNHVSPSEDMIPEGVNWCMENRNNSSFTKKIADDVPFQGRSFMGWTKTDQSLATVTSHLVQKTGAGTKENGFSVLIGALEEIRRLFLTTVSSSVSDYLSVEHLGCILERLSEQGDVYNVALSMYTNDVNSPLPQSDEVLLCSRETTLDQIEIFIRRALYSEEKKNYCLLNADLLDYDISEKGTKFLEDHMKIAEASKKKSYRLIIICSNENEYKARIVASLDKFRRQMFVADVNIVEKYLLTKFIVESSPQGNSPASLVDFDRSSVRVIRSCRGGLGKSLYKSRMVDSLKERLPNIDRKRSIDIVIPLHEKRIDVDKMMEIFIQKTLPPECNEPRIIHLDVSHEVNVHP
;
A
#
# COMPACT_ATOMS: atom_id res chain seq x y z
N MET A 1 54.11 5.37 -60.61
CA MET A 1 52.75 4.79 -60.69
C MET A 1 52.70 3.49 -59.90
N LYS A 2 52.13 3.50 -58.69
CA LYS A 2 51.58 2.31 -58.02
C LYS A 2 50.29 2.76 -57.34
N GLY A 3 49.18 2.21 -57.81
CA GLY A 3 47.82 2.67 -57.51
C GLY A 3 47.44 2.41 -56.06
N LYS A 4 46.89 3.45 -55.42
CA LYS A 4 46.15 3.34 -54.16
C LYS A 4 44.81 2.65 -54.46
N THR A 5 44.64 1.43 -53.96
CA THR A 5 43.32 0.79 -53.92
C THR A 5 42.49 1.48 -52.83
N ARG A 6 41.50 2.28 -53.25
CA ARG A 6 40.46 2.84 -52.39
C ARG A 6 39.65 1.68 -51.80
N VAL A 7 39.76 1.44 -50.50
CA VAL A 7 38.77 0.67 -49.75
C VAL A 7 37.52 1.56 -49.64
N GLY A 8 36.50 1.25 -50.44
CA GLY A 8 35.21 1.92 -50.34
C GLY A 8 34.56 1.60 -49.00
N GLN A 9 34.13 2.63 -48.26
CA GLN A 9 33.26 2.47 -47.09
C GLN A 9 31.96 1.76 -47.54
N ALA A 10 31.76 0.52 -47.10
CA ALA A 10 30.49 -0.17 -47.28
C ALA A 10 29.41 0.57 -46.46
N LYS A 11 28.33 1.02 -47.12
CA LYS A 11 27.18 1.61 -46.43
C LYS A 11 26.49 0.54 -45.59
N GLU A 12 26.41 0.76 -44.28
CA GLU A 12 25.65 -0.07 -43.36
C GLU A 12 24.15 -0.02 -43.73
N LYS A 13 23.50 -1.18 -43.84
CA LYS A 13 22.07 -1.31 -44.14
C LYS A 13 21.34 -1.78 -42.89
N SER A 14 20.25 -1.11 -42.53
CA SER A 14 19.39 -1.49 -41.41
C SER A 14 18.15 -2.23 -41.94
N TYR A 15 17.79 -3.31 -41.27
CA TYR A 15 16.59 -4.11 -41.55
C TYR A 15 15.78 -4.27 -40.25
N ASN A 16 14.46 -4.11 -40.34
CA ASN A 16 13.55 -4.32 -39.21
C ASN A 16 13.05 -5.79 -39.14
N TYR A 17 12.30 -6.11 -38.10
CA TYR A 17 11.75 -7.45 -37.88
C TYR A 17 10.92 -7.96 -39.07
N ASP A 18 10.00 -7.14 -39.59
CA ASP A 18 9.11 -7.52 -40.70
C ASP A 18 9.90 -7.82 -41.98
N GLN A 19 10.94 -7.04 -42.27
CA GLN A 19 11.81 -7.26 -43.42
C GLN A 19 12.63 -8.54 -43.30
N LEU A 20 13.12 -8.87 -42.10
CA LEU A 20 13.84 -10.11 -41.84
C LEU A 20 12.91 -11.34 -41.91
N HIS A 21 11.68 -11.20 -41.45
CA HIS A 21 10.65 -12.25 -41.53
C HIS A 21 10.15 -12.47 -42.97
N ASP A 22 10.02 -11.40 -43.77
CA ASP A 22 9.75 -11.51 -45.22
C ASP A 22 10.91 -12.20 -45.94
N LEU A 23 12.16 -11.83 -45.60
CA LEU A 23 13.35 -12.50 -46.14
C LEU A 23 13.36 -14.00 -45.79
N GLN A 24 13.05 -14.35 -44.54
CA GLN A 24 12.91 -15.74 -44.08
C GLN A 24 11.90 -16.52 -44.94
N SER A 25 10.71 -15.94 -45.17
CA SER A 25 9.64 -16.53 -45.98
C SER A 25 10.08 -16.75 -47.42
N ARG A 26 10.78 -15.77 -48.02
CA ARG A 26 11.34 -15.89 -49.38
C ARG A 26 12.42 -16.96 -49.48
N LEU A 27 13.31 -17.04 -48.49
CA LEU A 27 14.39 -18.05 -48.46
C LEU A 27 13.83 -19.47 -48.35
N MET A 28 12.77 -19.68 -47.56
CA MET A 28 12.09 -20.99 -47.47
C MET A 28 11.49 -21.43 -48.82
N LEU A 29 10.88 -20.52 -49.58
CA LEU A 29 10.32 -20.81 -50.90
C LEU A 29 11.41 -21.15 -51.94
N VAL A 30 12.55 -20.46 -51.87
CA VAL A 30 13.69 -20.68 -52.78
C VAL A 30 14.47 -21.96 -52.41
N ALA A 31 14.48 -22.36 -51.14
CA ALA A 31 15.02 -23.64 -50.69
C ALA A 31 14.19 -24.84 -51.19
N GLY A 32 12.86 -24.72 -51.19
CA GLY A 32 11.94 -25.77 -51.64
C GLY A 32 11.95 -26.07 -53.15
N LYS A 33 12.23 -25.09 -54.01
CA LYS A 33 12.23 -25.24 -55.48
C LYS A 33 13.44 -26.00 -56.06
N GLY A 34 14.46 -26.30 -55.25
CA GLY A 34 15.66 -27.05 -55.70
C GLY A 34 15.48 -28.56 -55.84
N LYS A 35 14.31 -29.12 -55.50
CA LYS A 35 14.05 -30.56 -55.51
C LYS A 35 13.32 -31.09 -56.76
N THR A 36 12.74 -30.25 -57.61
CA THR A 36 11.85 -30.70 -58.70
C THR A 36 12.23 -30.23 -60.10
N GLY A 37 13.37 -29.56 -60.29
CA GLY A 37 13.82 -29.14 -61.62
C GLY A 37 15.31 -29.39 -61.81
N GLN A 38 15.66 -30.14 -62.85
CA GLN A 38 17.04 -30.34 -63.30
C GLN A 38 17.74 -28.99 -63.48
N GLY A 39 18.79 -28.74 -62.69
CA GLY A 39 19.65 -27.58 -62.88
C GLY A 39 20.25 -27.06 -61.58
N LYS A 40 21.53 -27.39 -61.37
CA LYS A 40 22.44 -26.85 -60.34
C LYS A 40 22.21 -27.39 -58.92
N ARG A 41 23.07 -28.35 -58.51
CA ARG A 41 23.32 -28.68 -57.10
C ARG A 41 23.57 -27.37 -56.36
N LYS A 42 22.67 -26.97 -55.45
CA LYS A 42 23.04 -26.02 -54.40
C LYS A 42 24.20 -26.66 -53.65
N THR A 43 25.31 -25.95 -53.54
CA THR A 43 26.43 -26.37 -52.69
C THR A 43 25.90 -26.53 -51.27
N ASP A 44 26.33 -27.57 -50.53
CA ASP A 44 25.88 -27.83 -49.15
C ASP A 44 26.00 -26.56 -48.27
N GLN A 45 27.03 -25.75 -48.52
CA GLN A 45 27.27 -24.43 -47.94
C GLN A 45 26.07 -23.46 -48.02
N GLY A 46 25.38 -23.39 -49.16
CA GLY A 46 24.27 -22.45 -49.37
C GLY A 46 22.98 -22.87 -48.65
N LYS A 47 22.86 -24.16 -48.29
CA LYS A 47 21.78 -24.65 -47.44
C LYS A 47 22.11 -24.39 -45.97
N ASP A 48 23.34 -24.69 -45.56
CA ASP A 48 23.81 -24.48 -44.18
C ASP A 48 23.73 -23.00 -43.76
N ASP A 49 24.02 -22.05 -44.67
CA ASP A 49 23.89 -20.62 -44.36
C ASP A 49 22.42 -20.17 -44.24
N ILE A 50 21.49 -20.78 -44.98
CA ILE A 50 20.04 -20.52 -44.83
C ILE A 50 19.55 -21.10 -43.50
N ASP A 51 19.94 -22.35 -43.18
CA ASP A 51 19.54 -23.02 -41.94
C ASP A 51 20.09 -22.28 -40.71
N ARG A 52 21.33 -21.78 -40.79
CA ARG A 52 21.93 -20.92 -39.74
C ARG A 52 21.19 -19.60 -39.58
N PHE A 53 20.85 -18.91 -40.68
CA PHE A 53 20.06 -17.67 -40.62
C PHE A 53 18.69 -17.91 -39.95
N MET A 54 18.00 -18.99 -40.33
CA MET A 54 16.72 -19.39 -39.74
C MET A 54 16.85 -19.64 -38.23
N ALA A 55 17.86 -20.41 -37.81
CA ALA A 55 18.09 -20.74 -36.41
C ALA A 55 18.39 -19.49 -35.56
N ILE A 56 19.20 -18.56 -36.08
CA ILE A 56 19.49 -17.29 -35.39
C ILE A 56 18.23 -16.43 -35.31
N LEU A 57 17.50 -16.24 -36.41
CA LEU A 57 16.31 -15.39 -36.43
C LEU A 57 15.22 -15.92 -35.48
N ASP A 58 14.98 -17.23 -35.47
CA ASP A 58 14.03 -17.87 -34.56
C ASP A 58 14.44 -17.67 -33.09
N SER A 59 15.72 -17.86 -32.78
CA SER A 59 16.26 -17.66 -31.43
C SER A 59 16.16 -16.21 -30.95
N VAL A 60 16.45 -15.23 -31.82
CA VAL A 60 16.30 -13.80 -31.51
C VAL A 60 14.83 -13.43 -31.33
N THR A 61 13.94 -14.03 -32.11
CA THR A 61 12.50 -13.81 -32.01
C THR A 61 11.97 -14.35 -30.68
N ARG A 62 12.37 -15.55 -30.28
CA ARG A 62 12.06 -16.13 -28.96
C ARG A 62 12.57 -15.23 -27.83
N LEU A 63 13.83 -14.79 -27.89
CA LEU A 63 14.42 -13.85 -26.92
C LEU A 63 13.62 -12.54 -26.82
N SER A 64 13.19 -12.00 -27.95
CA SER A 64 12.43 -10.75 -28.01
C SER A 64 11.03 -10.91 -27.41
N HIS A 65 10.33 -12.01 -27.71
CA HIS A 65 9.02 -12.30 -27.13
C HIS A 65 9.06 -12.45 -25.61
N ILE A 66 10.06 -13.14 -25.06
CA ILE A 66 10.18 -13.27 -23.60
C ILE A 66 10.57 -11.94 -22.94
N TYR A 67 11.43 -11.15 -23.57
CA TYR A 67 11.74 -9.79 -23.11
C TYR A 67 10.50 -8.91 -23.02
N ILE A 68 9.67 -8.89 -24.06
CA ILE A 68 8.40 -8.12 -24.07
C ILE A 68 7.48 -8.60 -22.94
N LYS A 69 7.33 -9.91 -22.76
CA LYS A 69 6.54 -10.48 -21.65
C LYS A 69 7.07 -10.00 -20.31
N LEU A 70 8.38 -10.09 -20.08
CA LEU A 70 9.03 -9.68 -18.84
C LEU A 70 8.81 -8.20 -18.50
N VAL A 71 8.98 -7.32 -19.49
CA VAL A 71 8.75 -5.88 -19.32
C VAL A 71 7.27 -5.57 -19.13
N SER A 72 6.37 -6.24 -19.85
CA SER A 72 4.90 -6.10 -19.67
C SER A 72 4.41 -6.56 -18.29
N LYS A 73 5.25 -7.29 -17.54
CA LYS A 73 4.99 -7.66 -16.14
C LYS A 73 5.66 -6.73 -15.14
N GLY A 74 6.14 -5.56 -15.58
CA GLY A 74 6.66 -4.52 -14.70
C GLY A 74 8.06 -4.81 -14.14
N CYS A 75 8.83 -5.72 -14.73
CA CYS A 75 10.17 -6.04 -14.24
C CYS A 75 11.16 -4.89 -14.56
N VAL A 76 11.47 -4.09 -13.54
CA VAL A 76 12.25 -2.86 -13.71
C VAL A 76 13.74 -3.09 -14.02
N LEU A 77 14.31 -4.26 -13.71
CA LEU A 77 15.70 -4.63 -14.06
C LEU A 77 15.98 -4.55 -15.57
N PHE A 78 14.97 -4.88 -16.38
CA PHE A 78 15.10 -4.99 -17.83
C PHE A 78 14.52 -3.78 -18.59
N SER A 79 14.13 -2.73 -17.87
CA SER A 79 13.54 -1.50 -18.44
C SER A 79 14.49 -0.76 -19.40
N GLN A 80 15.80 -0.76 -19.10
CA GLN A 80 16.85 -0.14 -19.92
C GLN A 80 17.87 -1.16 -20.43
N TRP A 81 17.40 -2.36 -20.80
CA TRP A 81 18.25 -3.47 -21.23
C TRP A 81 18.41 -3.49 -22.76
N HIS A 82 19.65 -3.71 -23.22
CA HIS A 82 19.99 -3.77 -24.64
C HIS A 82 20.92 -4.94 -24.94
N VAL A 83 20.67 -5.64 -26.05
CA VAL A 83 21.55 -6.72 -26.53
C VAL A 83 21.97 -6.46 -27.96
N LYS A 84 23.26 -6.61 -28.22
CA LYS A 84 23.85 -6.62 -29.57
C LYS A 84 24.50 -7.97 -29.84
N ILE A 85 24.19 -8.55 -30.99
CA ILE A 85 24.65 -9.87 -31.40
C ILE A 85 25.35 -9.75 -32.76
N TYR A 86 26.61 -10.16 -32.82
CA TYR A 86 27.38 -10.22 -34.06
C TYR A 86 27.34 -11.63 -34.62
N CYS A 87 26.75 -11.81 -35.80
CA CYS A 87 26.55 -13.12 -36.43
C CYS A 87 27.76 -13.62 -37.25
N ASP A 88 28.89 -12.91 -37.20
CA ASP A 88 30.10 -13.25 -37.95
C ASP A 88 30.79 -14.49 -37.35
N LYS A 89 30.99 -15.55 -38.16
CA LYS A 89 31.66 -16.80 -37.76
C LYS A 89 33.12 -16.58 -37.34
N GLY A 90 33.78 -15.54 -37.87
CA GLY A 90 35.16 -15.21 -37.52
C GLY A 90 35.32 -14.41 -36.23
N ARG A 91 34.20 -13.97 -35.61
CA ARG A 91 34.23 -13.07 -34.46
C ARG A 91 33.88 -13.82 -33.17
N GLN A 92 34.88 -14.06 -32.35
CA GLN A 92 34.70 -14.76 -31.07
C GLN A 92 33.92 -13.90 -30.04
N ALA A 93 34.12 -12.58 -30.01
CA ALA A 93 33.32 -11.68 -29.17
C ALA A 93 32.01 -11.32 -29.88
N CYS A 94 30.98 -12.15 -29.70
CA CYS A 94 29.76 -12.08 -30.48
C CYS A 94 28.56 -11.46 -29.75
N LEU A 95 28.54 -11.41 -28.41
CA LEU A 95 27.39 -10.92 -27.64
C LEU A 95 27.78 -9.76 -26.73
N ILE A 96 26.98 -8.70 -26.76
CA ILE A 96 27.13 -7.55 -25.86
C ILE A 96 25.78 -7.29 -25.20
N VAL A 97 25.72 -7.46 -23.89
CA VAL A 97 24.56 -7.15 -23.06
C VAL A 97 24.83 -5.84 -22.31
N SER A 98 23.89 -4.91 -22.32
CA SER A 98 24.02 -3.61 -21.65
C SER A 98 22.81 -3.33 -20.76
N PHE A 99 23.08 -2.73 -19.61
CA PHE A 99 22.07 -2.21 -18.68
C PHE A 99 22.23 -0.71 -18.53
N GLY A 100 21.12 0.01 -18.44
CA GLY A 100 21.10 1.45 -18.22
C GLY A 100 21.48 2.29 -19.45
N HIS A 101 21.51 3.61 -19.27
CA HIS A 101 21.91 4.58 -20.29
C HIS A 101 22.96 5.59 -19.77
N GLY A 102 23.56 6.35 -20.68
CA GLY A 102 24.46 7.45 -20.33
C GLY A 102 25.67 6.99 -19.50
N GLN A 103 25.97 7.71 -18.42
CA GLN A 103 27.10 7.41 -17.52
C GLN A 103 26.89 6.15 -16.67
N ASN A 104 25.65 5.72 -16.46
CA ASN A 104 25.31 4.50 -15.70
C ASN A 104 25.25 3.25 -16.58
N LYS A 105 25.62 3.37 -17.87
CA LYS A 105 25.60 2.24 -18.79
C LYS A 105 26.69 1.23 -18.45
N THR A 106 26.30 0.04 -18.04
CA THR A 106 27.21 -1.09 -17.84
C THR A 106 27.10 -2.09 -18.97
N VAL A 107 28.22 -2.73 -19.30
CA VAL A 107 28.33 -3.62 -20.46
C VAL A 107 29.02 -4.92 -20.08
N LEU A 108 28.38 -6.03 -20.42
CA LEU A 108 28.92 -7.38 -20.32
C LEU A 108 29.14 -7.94 -21.74
N LYS A 109 30.30 -8.55 -21.95
CA LYS A 109 30.67 -9.13 -23.25
C LYS A 109 30.80 -10.64 -23.13
N GLY A 110 30.14 -11.34 -24.03
CA GLY A 110 30.23 -12.79 -24.19
C GLY A 110 31.12 -13.18 -25.36
N ARG A 111 32.05 -14.09 -25.10
CA ARG A 111 32.90 -14.75 -26.08
C ARG A 111 32.41 -16.18 -26.31
N ILE A 112 32.35 -16.60 -27.57
CA ILE A 112 32.09 -17.99 -27.96
C ILE A 112 33.39 -18.79 -27.99
N GLU A 113 33.29 -20.06 -27.59
CA GLU A 113 34.42 -20.99 -27.59
C GLU A 113 34.75 -21.49 -29.01
N GLU A 114 35.94 -22.09 -29.17
CA GLU A 114 36.31 -22.70 -30.45
C GLU A 114 35.31 -23.84 -30.76
N HIS A 115 34.68 -23.77 -31.94
CA HIS A 115 33.61 -24.66 -32.43
C HIS A 115 32.17 -24.36 -31.97
N GLU A 116 31.91 -23.28 -31.24
CA GLU A 116 30.55 -22.80 -30.98
C GLU A 116 30.05 -21.82 -32.06
N ASP A 117 28.73 -21.72 -32.22
CA ASP A 117 28.09 -20.72 -33.08
C ASP A 117 27.09 -19.89 -32.28
N VAL A 118 26.83 -18.67 -32.75
CA VAL A 118 25.82 -17.78 -32.16
C VAL A 118 24.45 -18.46 -32.07
N SER A 119 24.13 -19.38 -32.99
CA SER A 119 22.87 -20.14 -32.96
C SER A 119 22.69 -21.02 -31.72
N THR A 120 23.75 -21.43 -31.02
CA THR A 120 23.65 -22.23 -29.78
C THR A 120 23.58 -21.37 -28.52
N VAL A 121 24.04 -20.12 -28.62
CA VAL A 121 24.26 -19.20 -27.51
C VAL A 121 23.03 -18.34 -27.21
N ILE A 122 22.36 -17.82 -28.24
CA ILE A 122 21.14 -17.03 -28.09
C ILE A 122 20.03 -17.81 -27.34
N PRO A 123 19.78 -19.11 -27.62
CA PRO A 123 18.81 -19.90 -26.87
C PRO A 123 19.05 -19.93 -25.36
N LEU A 124 20.31 -19.94 -24.93
CA LEU A 124 20.66 -19.94 -23.51
C LEU A 124 20.34 -18.58 -22.85
N LEU A 125 20.58 -17.48 -23.56
CA LEU A 125 20.16 -16.15 -23.10
C LEU A 125 18.62 -16.02 -23.06
N ALA A 126 17.92 -16.61 -24.03
CA ALA A 126 16.46 -16.67 -24.03
C ALA A 126 15.95 -17.48 -22.83
N LYS A 127 16.57 -18.63 -22.54
CA LYS A 127 16.24 -19.45 -21.37
C LYS A 127 16.48 -18.70 -20.06
N PHE A 128 17.56 -17.94 -19.95
CA PHE A 128 17.80 -17.06 -18.80
C PHE A 128 16.67 -16.03 -18.59
N LEU A 129 16.18 -15.38 -19.66
CA LEU A 129 15.05 -14.45 -19.54
C LEU A 129 13.74 -15.15 -19.17
N GLU A 130 13.51 -16.37 -19.66
CA GLU A 130 12.35 -17.19 -19.28
C GLU A 130 12.37 -17.50 -17.78
N ASP A 131 13.51 -17.95 -17.26
CA ASP A 131 13.67 -18.23 -15.83
C ASP A 131 13.59 -16.94 -14.99
N SER A 132 14.03 -15.81 -15.55
CA SER A 132 13.89 -14.50 -14.91
C SER A 132 12.43 -14.06 -14.83
N HIS A 133 11.63 -14.32 -15.86
CA HIS A 133 10.20 -14.06 -15.88
C HIS A 133 9.44 -14.91 -14.86
N GLU A 134 9.73 -16.20 -14.76
CA GLU A 134 9.13 -17.07 -13.74
C GLU A 134 9.46 -16.60 -12.31
N LYS A 135 10.73 -16.27 -12.04
CA LYS A 135 11.15 -15.76 -10.73
C LYS A 135 10.53 -14.41 -10.39
N TRP A 136 10.38 -13.52 -11.37
CA TRP A 136 9.71 -12.24 -11.17
C TRP A 136 8.22 -12.41 -10.87
N LEU A 137 7.52 -13.28 -11.61
CA LEU A 137 6.11 -13.57 -11.32
C LEU A 137 5.92 -14.16 -9.93
N LYS A 138 6.82 -15.07 -9.51
CA LYS A 138 6.80 -15.60 -8.15
C LYS A 138 7.01 -14.50 -7.10
N TYR A 139 8.00 -13.62 -7.30
CA TYR A 139 8.24 -12.48 -6.41
C TYR A 139 6.97 -11.60 -6.27
N ILE A 140 6.31 -11.26 -7.37
CA ILE A 140 5.07 -10.46 -7.34
C ILE A 140 3.93 -11.21 -6.63
N ALA A 141 3.78 -12.52 -6.87
CA ALA A 141 2.78 -13.34 -6.19
C ALA A 141 3.02 -13.38 -4.68
N ASP A 142 4.26 -13.65 -4.24
CA ASP A 142 4.63 -13.68 -2.82
C ASP A 142 4.36 -12.33 -2.15
N LYS A 143 4.62 -11.20 -2.83
CA LYS A 143 4.30 -9.86 -2.30
C LYS A 143 2.80 -9.60 -2.25
N ARG A 144 2.00 -10.09 -3.19
CA ARG A 144 0.53 -9.97 -3.17
C ARG A 144 -0.14 -10.82 -2.09
N ASP A 145 0.46 -11.95 -1.73
CA ASP A 145 0.02 -12.77 -0.61
C ASP A 145 0.33 -12.08 0.72
N LYS A 146 1.51 -11.43 0.82
CA LYS A 146 1.92 -10.69 2.02
C LYS A 146 1.16 -9.36 2.19
N TYR A 147 0.96 -8.61 1.11
CA TYR A 147 0.36 -7.27 1.12
C TYR A 147 -0.97 -7.27 0.37
N TYR A 148 -2.07 -7.49 1.11
CA TYR A 148 -3.39 -7.75 0.55
C TYR A 148 -3.88 -6.66 -0.42
N TYR A 149 -3.67 -5.38 -0.10
CA TYR A 149 -4.17 -4.25 -0.90
C TYR A 149 -3.53 -4.11 -2.27
N LEU A 150 -2.41 -4.81 -2.55
CA LEU A 150 -1.86 -4.91 -3.90
C LEU A 150 -2.79 -5.63 -4.88
N ASN A 151 -3.74 -6.44 -4.39
CA ASN A 151 -4.66 -7.22 -5.21
C ASN A 151 -5.78 -6.37 -5.85
N TYR A 152 -5.92 -5.09 -5.47
CA TYR A 152 -6.87 -4.16 -6.09
C TYR A 152 -6.38 -3.62 -7.44
N PHE A 153 -5.10 -3.79 -7.75
CA PHE A 153 -4.47 -3.19 -8.91
C PHE A 153 -3.93 -4.25 -9.88
N SER A 154 -4.08 -3.98 -11.17
CA SER A 154 -3.31 -4.65 -12.22
C SER A 154 -1.81 -4.32 -12.09
N ILE A 155 -0.96 -5.10 -12.74
CA ILE A 155 0.50 -4.84 -12.73
C ILE A 155 0.81 -3.46 -13.31
N ASP A 156 0.14 -3.06 -14.39
CA ASP A 156 0.36 -1.74 -15.00
C ASP A 156 -0.02 -0.60 -14.05
N GLN A 157 -1.13 -0.75 -13.33
CA GLN A 157 -1.54 0.20 -12.29
C GLN A 157 -0.56 0.23 -11.11
N MET A 158 -0.01 -0.91 -10.69
CA MET A 158 1.01 -0.96 -9.66
C MET A 158 2.28 -0.22 -10.10
N VAL A 159 2.77 -0.47 -11.32
CA VAL A 159 3.95 0.21 -11.86
C VAL A 159 3.71 1.72 -11.95
N PHE A 160 2.53 2.13 -12.41
CA PHE A 160 2.14 3.53 -12.42
C PHE A 160 2.17 4.14 -11.01
N LEU A 161 1.52 3.50 -10.03
CA LEU A 161 1.55 3.97 -8.64
C LEU A 161 2.97 4.04 -8.09
N GLN A 162 3.83 3.05 -8.36
CA GLN A 162 5.23 3.08 -7.91
C GLN A 162 6.01 4.27 -8.47
N GLN A 163 5.76 4.63 -9.73
CA GLN A 163 6.42 5.75 -10.42
C GLN A 163 5.89 7.12 -9.98
N GLU A 164 4.60 7.22 -9.65
CA GLU A 164 4.01 8.49 -9.22
C GLU A 164 4.20 8.73 -7.72
N LEU A 165 4.02 7.71 -6.90
CA LEU A 165 4.13 7.83 -5.44
C LEU A 165 5.58 8.10 -4.99
N VAL A 166 6.60 7.62 -5.71
CA VAL A 166 7.99 7.96 -5.35
C VAL A 166 8.28 9.46 -5.46
N LYS A 167 7.53 10.19 -6.30
CA LYS A 167 7.66 11.64 -6.51
C LYS A 167 7.04 12.47 -5.39
N MET A 168 6.13 11.89 -4.60
CA MET A 168 5.48 12.58 -3.48
C MET A 168 6.53 13.15 -2.52
N GLY A 169 6.45 14.46 -2.24
CA GLY A 169 7.41 15.14 -1.36
C GLY A 169 8.76 15.48 -2.00
N THR A 170 8.90 15.29 -3.31
CA THR A 170 10.05 15.74 -4.10
C THR A 170 9.73 17.04 -4.85
N LYS A 171 10.65 17.53 -5.69
CA LYS A 171 10.39 18.67 -6.59
C LYS A 171 9.46 18.30 -7.76
N GLU A 172 9.29 17.01 -8.04
CA GLU A 172 8.42 16.53 -9.11
C GLU A 172 6.97 16.42 -8.60
N ILE A 173 6.02 16.80 -9.46
CA ILE A 173 4.59 16.74 -9.14
C ILE A 173 4.03 15.40 -9.63
N PRO A 174 3.46 14.55 -8.75
CA PRO A 174 2.78 13.33 -9.13
C PRO A 174 1.54 13.60 -10.00
N SER A 175 1.15 12.63 -10.81
CA SER A 175 -0.07 12.70 -11.62
C SER A 175 -1.34 12.64 -10.77
N ASP A 176 -2.32 13.51 -11.07
CA ASP A 176 -3.65 13.52 -10.43
C ASP A 176 -4.43 12.21 -10.63
N LEU A 177 -4.04 11.37 -11.60
CA LEU A 177 -4.64 10.05 -11.83
C LEU A 177 -4.37 9.06 -10.68
N VAL A 178 -3.46 9.38 -9.76
CA VAL A 178 -3.23 8.60 -8.55
C VAL A 178 -4.49 8.56 -7.68
N TYR A 179 -5.19 9.68 -7.47
CA TYR A 179 -6.33 9.75 -6.56
C TYR A 179 -7.54 8.91 -7.01
N PRO A 180 -7.98 8.98 -8.29
CA PRO A 180 -9.02 8.09 -8.78
C PRO A 180 -8.65 6.60 -8.69
N LEU A 181 -7.38 6.23 -8.84
CA LEU A 181 -6.93 4.84 -8.64
C LEU A 181 -7.02 4.44 -7.16
N LEU A 182 -6.52 5.28 -6.26
CA LEU A 182 -6.55 5.05 -4.83
C LEU A 182 -7.97 5.07 -4.23
N SER A 183 -8.95 5.63 -4.94
CA SER A 183 -10.37 5.56 -4.57
C SER A 183 -10.91 4.13 -4.42
N ALA A 184 -10.24 3.14 -5.03
CA ALA A 184 -10.55 1.73 -4.85
C ALA A 184 -10.23 1.20 -3.44
N ILE A 185 -9.37 1.91 -2.69
CA ILE A 185 -8.98 1.57 -1.32
C ILE A 185 -9.64 2.52 -0.32
N LYS A 186 -9.58 3.83 -0.59
CA LYS A 186 -10.15 4.86 0.27
C LYS A 186 -11.00 5.80 -0.58
N GLN A 187 -12.31 5.82 -0.36
CA GLN A 187 -13.21 6.75 -1.05
C GLN A 187 -12.78 8.20 -0.80
N ASP A 188 -12.95 9.05 -1.82
CA ASP A 188 -12.60 10.48 -1.79
C ASP A 188 -11.14 10.77 -1.39
N CYS A 189 -10.23 9.81 -1.63
CA CYS A 189 -8.80 9.94 -1.34
C CYS A 189 -8.22 11.21 -1.96
N ASN A 190 -7.60 12.02 -1.13
CA ASN A 190 -6.93 13.26 -1.51
C ASN A 190 -5.44 13.24 -1.12
N GLN A 191 -4.74 14.33 -1.40
CA GLN A 191 -3.31 14.48 -1.13
C GLN A 191 -2.96 14.29 0.35
N ASP A 192 -3.77 14.83 1.26
CA ASP A 192 -3.50 14.78 2.70
C ASP A 192 -3.63 13.35 3.26
N ASP A 193 -4.55 12.57 2.71
CA ASP A 193 -4.69 11.14 3.06
C ASP A 193 -3.45 10.36 2.66
N LEU A 194 -3.00 10.58 1.43
CA LEU A 194 -1.83 9.92 0.88
C LEU A 194 -0.56 10.32 1.63
N GLU A 195 -0.36 11.61 1.91
CA GLU A 195 0.80 12.09 2.68
C GLU A 195 0.83 11.53 4.10
N ARG A 196 -0.32 11.45 4.77
CA ARG A 196 -0.43 10.79 6.08
C ARG A 196 -0.12 9.29 5.97
N ALA A 197 -0.59 8.61 4.94
CA ALA A 197 -0.42 7.17 4.78
C ALA A 197 1.05 6.84 4.57
N MET A 198 1.71 7.65 3.73
CA MET A 198 3.14 7.54 3.48
C MET A 198 3.97 7.87 4.71
N THR A 199 3.60 8.89 5.48
CA THR A 199 4.28 9.25 6.72
C THR A 199 4.21 8.12 7.74
N ASN A 200 3.02 7.56 7.95
CA ASN A 200 2.79 6.45 8.89
C ASN A 200 3.53 5.18 8.45
N ALA A 201 3.48 4.86 7.14
CA ALA A 201 4.18 3.70 6.60
C ALA A 201 5.69 3.83 6.82
N LYS A 202 6.26 5.01 6.57
CA LYS A 202 7.69 5.29 6.77
C LYS A 202 8.10 5.18 8.23
N GLN A 203 7.30 5.70 9.17
CA GLN A 203 7.58 5.59 10.61
C GLN A 203 7.49 4.15 11.12
N GLY A 204 6.48 3.39 10.69
CA GLY A 204 6.32 1.98 11.07
C GLY A 204 7.50 1.11 10.64
N MET A 205 8.16 1.44 9.53
CA MET A 205 9.37 0.75 9.06
C MET A 205 10.62 1.12 9.86
N SER A 206 10.71 2.33 10.42
CA SER A 206 11.84 2.75 11.27
C SER A 206 11.78 2.18 12.68
N ASN A 207 10.59 1.86 13.20
CA ASN A 207 10.41 1.31 14.55
C ASN A 207 10.49 -0.23 14.60
N GLY A 208 10.56 -0.91 13.46
CA GLY A 208 10.56 -2.38 13.36
C GLY A 208 11.94 -3.05 13.44
N SER A 209 13.02 -2.30 13.69
CA SER A 209 14.40 -2.81 13.66
C SER A 209 15.03 -3.09 15.03
N GLU A 210 14.25 -3.26 16.10
CA GLU A 210 14.76 -3.61 17.44
C GLU A 210 14.40 -5.02 17.94
N SER A 211 14.03 -5.96 17.06
CA SER A 211 13.82 -7.35 17.48
C SER A 211 14.23 -8.38 16.44
N SER A 212 15.53 -8.61 16.31
CA SER A 212 16.12 -9.93 15.98
C SER A 212 17.64 -9.80 16.02
N ASP A 213 18.27 -10.48 16.99
CA ASP A 213 19.69 -10.77 16.98
C ASP A 213 20.07 -11.49 15.69
N ASP A 214 20.94 -10.89 14.89
CA ASP A 214 21.98 -11.57 14.10
C ASP A 214 22.96 -10.51 13.57
N GLU A 215 24.21 -10.62 14.00
CA GLU A 215 25.35 -9.81 13.57
C GLU A 215 25.69 -10.08 12.10
N ASP A 216 25.63 -9.08 11.22
CA ASP A 216 26.66 -8.91 10.19
C ASP A 216 26.70 -7.47 9.61
N GLU A 217 27.90 -7.02 9.30
CA GLU A 217 28.30 -5.63 9.07
C GLU A 217 27.57 -4.95 7.90
N SER A 218 26.97 -3.79 8.15
CA SER A 218 26.70 -2.78 7.11
C SER A 218 26.89 -1.38 7.69
N GLN A 219 28.04 -0.81 7.36
CA GLN A 219 28.49 0.52 7.79
C GLN A 219 27.49 1.61 7.37
N SER A 220 26.86 2.24 8.36
CA SER A 220 26.12 3.49 8.20
C SER A 220 27.10 4.65 8.02
N PHE A 221 27.03 5.33 6.88
CA PHE A 221 27.78 6.55 6.59
C PHE A 221 27.05 7.76 7.18
N VAL A 222 27.53 8.26 8.33
CA VAL A 222 27.11 9.54 8.91
C VAL A 222 27.76 10.65 8.10
N THR A 223 26.97 11.61 7.60
CA THR A 223 27.51 12.89 7.12
C THR A 223 26.89 14.04 7.90
N ALA A 224 27.79 14.89 8.37
CA ALA A 224 27.54 16.04 9.21
C ALA A 224 26.96 17.21 8.41
N GLU A 225 25.89 17.81 8.93
CA GLU A 225 25.52 19.18 8.63
C GLU A 225 25.55 19.96 9.94
N LYS A 226 26.19 21.14 9.93
CA LYS A 226 26.28 22.04 11.08
C LYS A 226 24.89 22.62 11.39
N SER A 227 24.20 22.02 12.35
CA SER A 227 23.18 22.70 13.15
C SER A 227 23.87 23.73 14.05
N ILE A 228 23.35 24.95 14.09
CA ILE A 228 23.70 25.89 15.17
C ILE A 228 23.06 25.30 16.43
N GLU A 229 23.86 24.62 17.25
CA GLU A 229 23.44 24.11 18.55
C GLU A 229 23.24 25.29 19.49
N TYR A 230 21.99 25.50 19.90
CA TYR A 230 21.66 26.39 21.00
C TYR A 230 21.92 25.66 22.31
N ASP A 231 22.55 26.34 23.26
CA ASP A 231 22.75 25.77 24.59
C ASP A 231 21.45 25.72 25.41
N GLU A 232 21.49 25.03 26.55
CA GLU A 232 20.32 24.83 27.41
C GLU A 232 19.72 26.16 27.91
N HIS A 233 20.56 27.17 28.15
CA HIS A 233 20.09 28.49 28.59
C HIS A 233 19.41 29.26 27.45
N GLN A 234 19.89 29.12 26.22
CA GLN A 234 19.29 29.71 25.03
C GLN A 234 17.94 29.06 24.69
N LEU A 235 17.83 27.74 24.84
CA LEU A 235 16.57 27.01 24.62
C LEU A 235 15.51 27.41 25.67
N ASN A 236 15.89 27.45 26.95
CA ASN A 236 14.98 27.87 28.02
C ASN A 236 14.53 29.33 27.86
N PHE A 237 15.41 30.20 27.36
CA PHE A 237 15.07 31.59 27.06
C PHE A 237 14.08 31.70 25.89
N ILE A 238 14.28 30.94 24.79
CA ILE A 238 13.34 30.89 23.66
C ILE A 238 11.98 30.36 24.12
N GLU A 239 11.95 29.24 24.85
CA GLU A 239 10.72 28.62 25.35
C GLU A 239 9.94 29.57 26.28
N SER A 240 10.65 30.38 27.08
CA SER A 240 10.02 31.40 27.94
C SER A 240 9.34 32.51 27.12
N MET A 241 9.93 32.95 26.00
CA MET A 241 9.31 33.92 25.10
C MET A 241 8.12 33.33 24.33
N GLU A 242 8.22 32.06 23.91
CA GLU A 242 7.14 31.35 23.24
C GLU A 242 5.95 31.11 24.18
N THR A 243 6.23 30.77 25.45
CA THR A 243 5.21 30.63 26.51
C THR A 243 4.54 31.96 26.83
N ALA A 244 5.28 33.08 26.72
CA ALA A 244 4.73 34.44 26.83
C ALA A 244 3.92 34.88 25.57
N GLY A 245 3.85 34.05 24.54
CA GLY A 245 3.02 34.26 23.35
C GLY A 245 3.72 34.97 22.18
N PHE A 246 5.06 35.06 22.19
CA PHE A 246 5.86 35.57 21.07
C PHE A 246 6.27 34.44 20.11
N ASN A 247 6.51 34.74 18.83
CA ASN A 247 6.90 33.71 17.86
C ASN A 247 8.40 33.36 17.95
N THR A 248 8.75 32.16 17.46
CA THR A 248 10.11 31.60 17.55
C THR A 248 11.17 32.47 16.88
N GLU A 249 10.86 33.19 15.80
CA GLU A 249 11.86 34.05 15.13
C GLU A 249 12.13 35.34 15.90
N LEU A 250 11.10 35.96 16.49
CA LEU A 250 11.26 37.11 17.38
C LEU A 250 11.98 36.71 18.69
N ALA A 251 11.69 35.52 19.21
CA ALA A 251 12.38 34.95 20.37
C ALA A 251 13.87 34.66 20.09
N LYS A 252 14.20 34.16 18.90
CA LYS A 252 15.59 33.95 18.46
C LYS A 252 16.33 35.26 18.19
N GLU A 253 15.65 36.28 17.68
CA GLU A 253 16.28 37.60 17.49
C GLU A 253 16.52 38.30 18.84
N ALA A 254 15.65 38.09 19.82
CA ALA A 254 15.86 38.59 21.17
C ALA A 254 17.15 38.03 21.80
N LEU A 255 17.55 36.80 21.48
CA LEU A 255 18.84 36.22 21.92
C LEU A 255 20.08 36.97 21.37
N ASN A 256 19.95 37.65 20.24
CA ASN A 256 21.06 38.46 19.69
C ASN A 256 21.24 39.78 20.46
N HIS A 257 20.25 40.17 21.27
CA HIS A 257 20.18 41.46 21.95
C HIS A 257 20.09 41.38 23.47
N VAL A 258 19.64 40.26 24.01
CA VAL A 258 19.47 40.00 25.45
C VAL A 258 20.18 38.71 25.80
N SER A 259 20.91 38.71 26.93
CA SER A 259 21.65 37.53 27.39
C SER A 259 20.69 36.41 27.78
N PRO A 260 20.94 35.14 27.36
CA PRO A 260 20.14 33.98 27.75
C PRO A 260 20.43 33.61 29.20
N SER A 261 19.76 34.27 30.15
CA SER A 261 19.80 33.92 31.57
C SER A 261 18.41 34.14 32.19
N GLU A 262 18.06 33.33 33.21
CA GLU A 262 16.72 33.36 33.82
C GLU A 262 16.35 34.75 34.39
N ASP A 263 17.33 35.51 34.87
CA ASP A 263 17.16 36.86 35.39
C ASP A 263 16.88 37.91 34.29
N MET A 264 17.19 37.61 33.03
CA MET A 264 17.02 38.52 31.88
C MET A 264 15.76 38.22 31.06
N ILE A 265 14.96 37.20 31.44
CA ILE A 265 13.67 36.88 30.81
C ILE A 265 12.72 38.10 30.76
N PRO A 266 12.56 38.92 31.83
CA PRO A 266 11.71 40.10 31.77
C PRO A 266 12.19 41.14 30.74
N GLU A 267 13.51 41.30 30.60
CA GLU A 267 14.13 42.17 29.60
C GLU A 267 13.89 41.66 28.18
N GLY A 268 13.96 40.34 27.98
CA GLY A 268 13.64 39.66 26.72
C GLY A 268 12.18 39.85 26.29
N VAL A 269 11.25 39.73 27.25
CA VAL A 269 9.83 39.99 27.01
C VAL A 269 9.59 41.45 26.65
N ASN A 270 10.23 42.39 27.36
CA ASN A 270 10.08 43.81 27.08
C ASN A 270 10.64 44.17 25.69
N TRP A 271 11.80 43.61 25.32
CA TRP A 271 12.38 43.78 23.99
C TRP A 271 11.45 43.23 22.89
N CYS A 272 10.84 42.06 23.11
CA CYS A 272 9.85 41.48 22.18
C CYS A 272 8.59 42.35 22.07
N MET A 273 8.13 42.97 23.17
CA MET A 273 6.99 43.89 23.14
C MET A 273 7.27 45.17 22.38
N GLU A 274 8.45 45.76 22.56
CA GLU A 274 8.86 47.00 21.88
C GLU A 274 9.05 46.79 20.37
N ASN A 275 9.48 45.58 19.95
CA ASN A 275 9.78 45.26 18.55
C ASN A 275 8.67 44.46 17.84
N ARG A 276 7.56 44.15 18.51
CA ARG A 276 6.45 43.33 17.97
C ARG A 276 5.83 43.88 16.68
N ASN A 277 5.88 45.20 16.48
CA ASN A 277 5.27 45.88 15.33
C ASN A 277 6.28 46.35 14.28
N ASN A 278 7.57 46.02 14.42
CA ASN A 278 8.59 46.44 13.47
C ASN A 278 8.38 45.71 12.11
N SER A 279 8.11 46.50 11.07
CA SER A 279 7.63 46.07 9.75
C SER A 279 8.57 45.14 8.95
N SER A 280 9.80 44.91 9.42
CA SER A 280 10.70 43.89 8.88
C SER A 280 10.33 42.47 9.31
N PHE A 281 9.68 42.30 10.46
CA PHE A 281 9.32 40.99 11.03
C PHE A 281 7.84 40.64 10.86
N THR A 282 6.99 41.64 10.67
CA THR A 282 5.53 41.47 10.49
C THR A 282 5.10 41.27 9.03
N LYS A 283 6.04 41.09 8.09
CA LYS A 283 5.75 40.78 6.68
C LYS A 283 5.40 39.32 6.40
N LYS A 284 5.20 38.50 7.44
CA LYS A 284 4.86 37.07 7.35
C LYS A 284 3.56 36.69 8.09
N ILE A 285 2.70 37.64 8.44
CA ILE A 285 1.44 37.33 9.15
C ILE A 285 0.31 38.26 8.68
N ALA A 286 -0.26 37.96 7.51
CA ALA A 286 -1.64 38.28 7.14
C ALA A 286 -1.86 37.75 5.72
N ASP A 287 -2.27 36.48 5.62
CA ASP A 287 -3.31 35.96 4.72
C ASP A 287 -3.31 34.42 4.84
N ASP A 288 -4.45 33.88 5.27
CA ASP A 288 -4.91 32.49 5.23
C ASP A 288 -3.88 31.36 5.09
N VAL A 289 -3.61 30.64 6.19
CA VAL A 289 -3.02 29.30 6.10
C VAL A 289 -3.88 28.33 6.94
N PRO A 290 -4.73 27.50 6.31
CA PRO A 290 -5.29 26.34 6.99
C PRO A 290 -4.13 25.42 7.39
N PHE A 291 -4.30 24.66 8.48
CA PHE A 291 -3.33 23.71 9.02
C PHE A 291 -2.55 22.95 7.92
N GLN A 292 -1.37 23.47 7.54
CA GLN A 292 -0.41 22.73 6.73
C GLN A 292 0.39 21.89 7.71
N GLY A 293 0.00 20.61 7.79
CA GLY A 293 0.86 19.57 8.30
C GLY A 293 2.23 19.67 7.64
N ARG A 294 3.28 19.28 8.37
CA ARG A 294 4.62 19.18 7.81
C ARG A 294 4.55 18.43 6.48
N SER A 295 4.86 19.11 5.38
CA SER A 295 4.92 18.51 4.04
C SER A 295 5.73 17.22 4.09
N PHE A 296 5.18 16.13 3.55
CA PHE A 296 5.91 14.86 3.45
C PHE A 296 7.26 15.08 2.74
N MET A 297 8.39 14.74 3.39
CA MET A 297 9.74 15.05 2.91
C MET A 297 10.32 13.95 1.99
N GLY A 298 9.50 13.40 1.10
CA GLY A 298 9.89 12.36 0.17
C GLY A 298 9.98 10.96 0.78
N TRP A 299 9.84 9.92 -0.05
CA TRP A 299 9.95 8.54 0.42
C TRP A 299 11.39 8.17 0.80
N THR A 300 12.36 8.49 -0.06
CA THR A 300 13.78 8.17 0.15
C THR A 300 14.61 9.45 0.35
N LYS A 301 15.76 9.31 1.05
CA LYS A 301 16.79 10.36 1.15
C LYS A 301 18.00 10.08 0.25
N THR A 302 17.94 9.01 -0.55
CA THR A 302 19.06 8.58 -1.40
C THR A 302 18.92 9.19 -2.79
N ASP A 303 20.01 9.73 -3.31
CA ASP A 303 20.10 10.19 -4.70
C ASP A 303 20.40 9.04 -5.68
N GLN A 304 20.50 7.79 -5.19
CA GLN A 304 20.71 6.64 -6.05
C GLN A 304 19.45 6.40 -6.89
N SER A 305 19.65 6.18 -8.19
CA SER A 305 18.62 5.72 -9.11
C SER A 305 18.70 4.21 -9.28
N LEU A 306 17.66 3.60 -9.84
CA LEU A 306 17.67 2.19 -10.21
C LEU A 306 18.80 1.88 -11.21
N ALA A 307 19.13 2.83 -12.09
CA ALA A 307 20.26 2.71 -13.00
C ALA A 307 21.61 2.67 -12.25
N THR A 308 21.76 3.49 -11.21
CA THR A 308 22.93 3.46 -10.32
C THR A 308 23.01 2.11 -9.61
N VAL A 309 21.93 1.65 -8.97
CA VAL A 309 21.89 0.34 -8.30
C VAL A 309 22.27 -0.78 -9.26
N THR A 310 21.68 -0.81 -10.45
CA THR A 310 21.98 -1.82 -11.47
C THR A 310 23.46 -1.79 -11.89
N SER A 311 24.04 -0.60 -12.05
CA SER A 311 25.47 -0.44 -12.34
C SER A 311 26.35 -1.05 -11.25
N HIS A 312 26.04 -0.78 -9.98
CA HIS A 312 26.75 -1.35 -8.83
C HIS A 312 26.59 -2.88 -8.76
N LEU A 313 25.40 -3.43 -9.04
CA LEU A 313 25.17 -4.87 -9.10
C LEU A 313 26.04 -5.55 -10.16
N VAL A 314 26.11 -4.95 -11.36
CA VAL A 314 26.96 -5.46 -12.45
C VAL A 314 28.45 -5.42 -12.05
N GLN A 315 28.91 -4.34 -11.41
CA GLN A 315 30.29 -4.23 -10.93
C GLN A 315 30.63 -5.29 -9.87
N LYS A 316 29.72 -5.59 -8.94
CA LYS A 316 29.91 -6.61 -7.89
C LYS A 316 30.17 -8.02 -8.44
N THR A 317 29.64 -8.34 -9.63
CA THR A 317 29.88 -9.66 -10.24
C THR A 317 31.32 -9.88 -10.73
N GLY A 318 32.15 -8.83 -10.78
CA GLY A 318 33.52 -8.91 -11.31
C GLY A 318 33.62 -9.19 -12.82
N ALA A 319 32.48 -9.36 -13.51
CA ALA A 319 32.41 -9.64 -14.94
C ALA A 319 32.55 -8.38 -15.82
N GLY A 320 32.78 -7.21 -15.22
CA GLY A 320 32.82 -5.92 -15.92
C GLY A 320 33.96 -5.81 -16.93
N THR A 321 33.61 -5.49 -18.19
CA THR A 321 34.47 -5.15 -19.35
C THR A 321 35.35 -6.24 -19.98
N LYS A 322 35.64 -7.34 -19.28
CA LYS A 322 36.42 -8.46 -19.83
C LYS A 322 35.57 -9.33 -20.77
N GLU A 323 36.17 -9.82 -21.85
CA GLU A 323 35.54 -10.79 -22.72
C GLU A 323 35.59 -12.16 -22.05
N ASN A 324 34.47 -12.59 -21.49
CA ASN A 324 34.36 -13.83 -20.75
C ASN A 324 33.70 -14.91 -21.61
N GLY A 325 34.01 -16.18 -21.33
CA GLY A 325 33.29 -17.31 -21.93
C GLY A 325 31.79 -17.18 -21.66
N PHE A 326 30.98 -17.68 -22.58
CA PHE A 326 29.54 -17.46 -22.53
C PHE A 326 28.87 -18.05 -21.26
N SER A 327 29.38 -19.16 -20.73
CA SER A 327 28.94 -19.71 -19.44
C SER A 327 29.13 -18.73 -18.26
N VAL A 328 30.25 -18.02 -18.22
CA VAL A 328 30.56 -17.00 -17.22
C VAL A 328 29.63 -15.79 -17.37
N LEU A 329 29.29 -15.40 -18.61
CA LEU A 329 28.32 -14.34 -18.86
C LEU A 329 26.94 -14.71 -18.29
N ILE A 330 26.45 -15.92 -18.57
CA ILE A 330 25.17 -16.39 -18.03
C ILE A 330 25.23 -16.40 -16.50
N GLY A 331 26.28 -16.95 -15.90
CA GLY A 331 26.46 -16.94 -14.43
C GLY A 331 26.43 -15.52 -13.83
N ALA A 332 27.08 -14.55 -14.49
CA ALA A 332 27.03 -13.15 -14.06
C ALA A 332 25.61 -12.56 -14.15
N LEU A 333 24.85 -12.86 -15.22
CA LEU A 333 23.45 -12.43 -15.37
C LEU A 333 22.54 -13.06 -14.31
N GLU A 334 22.76 -14.33 -13.97
CA GLU A 334 22.04 -15.02 -12.89
C GLU A 334 22.30 -14.39 -11.53
N GLU A 335 23.54 -14.03 -11.25
CA GLU A 335 23.93 -13.37 -10.02
C GLU A 335 23.37 -11.94 -9.93
N ILE A 336 23.40 -11.18 -11.03
CA ILE A 336 22.74 -9.86 -11.11
C ILE A 336 21.26 -9.98 -10.80
N ARG A 337 20.54 -10.94 -11.40
CA ARG A 337 19.12 -11.20 -11.11
C ARG A 337 18.91 -11.52 -9.64
N ARG A 338 19.75 -12.40 -9.06
CA ARG A 338 19.63 -12.82 -7.66
C ARG A 338 19.78 -11.63 -6.71
N LEU A 339 20.84 -10.84 -6.88
CA LEU A 339 21.08 -9.64 -6.08
C LEU A 339 19.99 -8.59 -6.29
N PHE A 340 19.52 -8.42 -7.52
CA PHE A 340 18.42 -7.50 -7.83
C PHE A 340 17.14 -7.86 -7.06
N LEU A 341 16.72 -9.13 -7.05
CA LEU A 341 15.51 -9.56 -6.33
C LEU A 341 15.59 -9.31 -4.82
N THR A 342 16.79 -9.30 -4.24
CA THR A 342 16.98 -8.89 -2.85
C THR A 342 16.91 -7.37 -2.68
N THR A 343 17.57 -6.59 -3.55
CA THR A 343 17.65 -5.13 -3.42
C THR A 343 16.37 -4.41 -3.81
N VAL A 344 15.58 -4.94 -4.75
CA VAL A 344 14.35 -4.32 -5.28
C VAL A 344 13.21 -4.23 -4.26
N SER A 345 13.36 -4.87 -3.10
CA SER A 345 12.43 -4.70 -1.96
C SER A 345 12.61 -3.35 -1.27
N SER A 346 13.73 -2.65 -1.50
CA SER A 346 13.97 -1.28 -1.02
C SER A 346 13.71 -0.24 -2.11
N SER A 347 13.19 0.93 -1.73
CA SER A 347 12.97 2.04 -2.66
C SER A 347 14.24 2.84 -2.91
N VAL A 348 14.28 3.50 -4.06
CA VAL A 348 15.33 4.45 -4.48
C VAL A 348 14.68 5.74 -5.03
N SER A 349 15.46 6.70 -5.51
CA SER A 349 14.95 8.03 -5.92
C SER A 349 13.88 7.99 -7.02
N ASP A 350 13.98 7.05 -7.96
CA ASP A 350 13.13 6.91 -9.15
C ASP A 350 12.26 5.63 -9.14
N TYR A 351 12.26 4.89 -8.03
CA TYR A 351 11.50 3.65 -7.90
C TYR A 351 11.03 3.41 -6.46
N LEU A 352 9.71 3.30 -6.28
CA LEU A 352 9.10 2.80 -5.06
C LEU A 352 8.99 1.27 -5.11
N SER A 353 9.46 0.56 -4.09
CA SER A 353 9.36 -0.91 -4.06
C SER A 353 7.92 -1.39 -3.93
N VAL A 354 7.64 -2.61 -4.42
CA VAL A 354 6.32 -3.26 -4.32
C VAL A 354 5.91 -3.44 -2.85
N GLU A 355 6.88 -3.71 -1.98
CA GLU A 355 6.69 -3.85 -0.53
C GLU A 355 6.29 -2.51 0.10
N HIS A 356 7.00 -1.44 -0.20
CA HIS A 356 6.67 -0.10 0.30
C HIS A 356 5.31 0.39 -0.23
N LEU A 357 5.00 0.11 -1.50
CA LEU A 357 3.66 0.34 -2.03
C LEU A 357 2.60 -0.41 -1.21
N GLY A 358 2.83 -1.70 -0.92
CA GLY A 358 1.94 -2.50 -0.07
C GLY A 358 1.69 -1.86 1.29
N CYS A 359 2.74 -1.45 1.99
CA CYS A 359 2.63 -0.76 3.29
C CYS A 359 1.85 0.56 3.20
N ILE A 360 2.09 1.38 2.16
CA ILE A 360 1.37 2.65 1.99
C ILE A 360 -0.12 2.39 1.79
N LEU A 361 -0.47 1.43 0.94
CA LEU A 361 -1.86 1.09 0.65
C LEU A 361 -2.59 0.54 1.88
N GLU A 362 -1.90 -0.24 2.71
CA GLU A 362 -2.41 -0.70 3.99
C GLU A 362 -2.67 0.48 4.94
N ARG A 363 -1.71 1.40 5.12
CA ARG A 363 -1.94 2.60 5.94
C ARG A 363 -3.03 3.51 5.39
N LEU A 364 -3.19 3.57 4.08
CA LEU A 364 -4.27 4.32 3.45
C LEU A 364 -5.63 3.69 3.76
N SER A 365 -5.71 2.36 3.82
CA SER A 365 -6.94 1.65 4.19
C SER A 365 -7.32 1.82 5.67
N GLU A 366 -6.33 1.98 6.55
CA GLU A 366 -6.52 2.19 7.99
C GLU A 366 -7.03 3.62 8.29
N GLN A 367 -6.79 4.56 7.38
CA GLN A 367 -7.28 5.93 7.52
C GLN A 367 -8.78 6.01 7.31
N GLY A 368 -9.52 5.93 8.41
CA GLY A 368 -10.97 6.06 8.41
C GLY A 368 -11.70 4.93 9.14
N ASP A 369 -11.01 4.04 9.87
CA ASP A 369 -11.70 3.02 10.67
C ASP A 369 -12.27 3.60 11.98
N VAL A 370 -13.38 4.32 11.83
CA VAL A 370 -14.18 4.89 12.93
C VAL A 370 -14.60 3.81 13.95
N TYR A 371 -14.72 2.55 13.53
CA TYR A 371 -15.16 1.45 14.38
C TYR A 371 -14.04 1.00 15.31
N ASN A 372 -12.81 0.91 14.82
CA ASN A 372 -11.66 0.63 15.68
C ASN A 372 -11.41 1.75 16.70
N VAL A 373 -11.57 3.01 16.27
CA VAL A 373 -11.52 4.17 17.17
C VAL A 373 -12.59 4.03 18.26
N ALA A 374 -13.83 3.71 17.89
CA ALA A 374 -14.90 3.50 18.85
C ALA A 374 -14.62 2.33 19.81
N LEU A 375 -14.19 1.17 19.30
CA LEU A 375 -13.89 -0.02 20.10
C LEU A 375 -12.73 0.24 21.08
N SER A 376 -11.76 1.07 20.71
CA SER A 376 -10.63 1.47 21.57
C SER A 376 -11.09 2.13 22.88
N MET A 377 -12.30 2.72 22.89
CA MET A 377 -12.90 3.30 24.09
C MET A 377 -13.39 2.26 25.10
N TYR A 378 -13.60 1.02 24.66
CA TYR A 378 -14.13 -0.09 25.45
C TYR A 378 -13.06 -1.15 25.77
N THR A 379 -11.92 -1.15 25.10
CA THR A 379 -10.85 -2.16 25.28
C THR A 379 -9.97 -1.97 26.50
N ASN A 380 -10.05 -0.82 27.19
CA ASN A 380 -9.20 -0.52 28.35
C ASN A 380 -9.43 -1.48 29.53
N ASP A 381 -10.61 -2.10 29.61
CA ASP A 381 -10.93 -3.14 30.57
C ASP A 381 -11.52 -4.34 29.83
N VAL A 382 -10.80 -5.46 29.86
CA VAL A 382 -11.21 -6.71 29.20
C VAL A 382 -12.55 -7.22 29.73
N ASN A 383 -12.95 -6.85 30.95
CA ASN A 383 -14.24 -7.24 31.51
C ASN A 383 -15.40 -6.34 31.06
N SER A 384 -15.13 -5.14 30.53
CA SER A 384 -16.17 -4.22 30.07
C SER A 384 -17.04 -4.86 28.98
N PRO A 385 -18.38 -4.68 29.01
CA PRO A 385 -19.27 -5.25 28.00
C PRO A 385 -19.04 -4.59 26.64
N LEU A 386 -19.49 -5.27 25.57
CA LEU A 386 -19.53 -4.67 24.23
C LEU A 386 -20.40 -3.41 24.24
N PRO A 387 -20.08 -2.39 23.41
CA PRO A 387 -20.94 -1.22 23.25
C PRO A 387 -22.36 -1.63 22.92
N GLN A 388 -23.33 -1.01 23.60
CA GLN A 388 -24.75 -1.28 23.38
C GLN A 388 -25.39 -0.27 22.42
N SER A 389 -26.56 -0.61 21.86
CA SER A 389 -27.28 0.24 20.90
C SER A 389 -27.74 1.60 21.47
N ASP A 390 -27.80 1.74 22.79
CA ASP A 390 -28.08 3.00 23.48
C ASP A 390 -26.83 3.86 23.69
N GLU A 391 -25.64 3.26 23.64
CA GLU A 391 -24.34 3.90 23.86
C GLU A 391 -23.70 4.38 22.56
N VAL A 392 -23.93 3.70 21.44
CA VAL A 392 -23.32 4.05 20.15
C VAL A 392 -24.39 4.36 19.11
N LEU A 393 -24.31 5.55 18.53
CA LEU A 393 -25.12 5.95 17.38
C LEU A 393 -24.21 6.09 16.15
N LEU A 394 -24.45 5.24 15.15
CA LEU A 394 -23.81 5.31 13.83
C LEU A 394 -24.60 6.28 12.95
N CYS A 395 -24.01 7.45 12.66
CA CYS A 395 -24.66 8.41 11.78
C CYS A 395 -24.55 7.99 10.30
N SER A 396 -25.60 8.28 9.56
CA SER A 396 -25.73 8.15 8.12
C SER A 396 -26.55 9.34 7.58
N ARG A 397 -26.69 9.42 6.25
CA ARG A 397 -27.51 10.47 5.61
C ARG A 397 -29.01 10.37 5.96
N GLU A 398 -29.45 9.18 6.37
CA GLU A 398 -30.82 8.89 6.78
C GLU A 398 -31.06 9.12 8.28
N THR A 399 -30.02 9.48 9.04
CA THR A 399 -30.15 9.73 10.49
C THR A 399 -31.06 10.92 10.74
N THR A 400 -32.06 10.70 11.59
CA THR A 400 -33.11 11.68 11.90
C THR A 400 -32.74 12.55 13.10
N LEU A 401 -33.36 13.74 13.18
CA LEU A 401 -33.20 14.63 14.33
C LEU A 401 -33.61 13.94 15.65
N ASP A 402 -34.71 13.18 15.64
CA ASP A 402 -35.21 12.47 16.82
C ASP A 402 -34.18 11.48 17.37
N GLN A 403 -33.46 10.76 16.50
CA GLN A 403 -32.40 9.85 16.92
C GLN A 403 -31.26 10.60 17.61
N ILE A 404 -30.85 11.75 17.05
CA ILE A 404 -29.82 12.62 17.63
C ILE A 404 -30.26 13.16 18.99
N GLU A 405 -31.49 13.66 19.11
CA GLU A 405 -32.03 14.19 20.36
C GLU A 405 -32.10 13.11 21.45
N ILE A 406 -32.63 11.93 21.11
CA ILE A 406 -32.72 10.79 22.05
C ILE A 406 -31.32 10.39 22.50
N PHE A 407 -30.35 10.31 21.59
CA PHE A 407 -28.98 9.97 21.89
C PHE A 407 -28.31 10.99 22.84
N ILE A 408 -28.44 12.28 22.54
CA ILE A 408 -27.90 13.35 23.39
C ILE A 408 -28.52 13.30 24.79
N ARG A 409 -29.84 13.06 24.89
CA ARG A 409 -30.51 12.90 26.19
C ARG A 409 -29.95 11.71 26.96
N ARG A 410 -29.75 10.56 26.31
CA ARG A 410 -29.13 9.37 26.93
C ARG A 410 -27.74 9.70 27.44
N ALA A 411 -26.93 10.40 26.64
CA ALA A 411 -25.56 10.73 26.99
C ALA A 411 -25.46 11.71 28.17
N LEU A 412 -26.25 12.79 28.15
CA LEU A 412 -26.13 13.87 29.13
C LEU A 412 -26.88 13.61 30.44
N TYR A 413 -27.90 12.75 30.41
CA TYR A 413 -28.74 12.44 31.58
C TYR A 413 -28.59 11.01 32.10
N SER A 414 -27.61 10.26 31.60
CA SER A 414 -27.32 8.92 32.12
C SER A 414 -26.96 8.97 33.61
N GLU A 415 -27.54 8.05 34.38
CA GLU A 415 -27.14 7.87 35.78
C GLU A 415 -25.87 7.01 35.92
N GLU A 416 -25.52 6.30 34.84
CA GLU A 416 -24.41 5.36 34.71
C GLU A 416 -23.20 6.05 34.06
N LYS A 417 -21.98 5.67 34.45
CA LYS A 417 -20.73 6.21 33.86
C LYS A 417 -20.35 5.47 32.58
N LYS A 418 -21.24 5.47 31.60
CA LYS A 418 -21.04 4.86 30.27
C LYS A 418 -20.37 5.84 29.31
N ASN A 419 -19.71 5.29 28.29
CA ASN A 419 -19.22 6.06 27.15
C ASN A 419 -20.33 6.13 26.11
N TYR A 420 -20.70 7.33 25.67
CA TYR A 420 -21.67 7.53 24.59
C TYR A 420 -20.94 8.04 23.35
N CYS A 421 -20.94 7.27 22.26
CA CYS A 421 -20.21 7.56 21.04
C CYS A 421 -21.16 7.89 19.87
N LEU A 422 -21.09 9.11 19.36
CA LEU A 422 -21.70 9.51 18.09
C LEU A 422 -20.65 9.36 16.98
N LEU A 423 -20.81 8.35 16.13
CA LEU A 423 -19.84 8.01 15.08
C LEU A 423 -20.30 8.56 13.72
N ASN A 424 -19.35 8.87 12.84
CA ASN A 424 -19.61 9.43 11.51
C ASN A 424 -20.46 10.70 11.53
N ALA A 425 -20.24 11.57 12.51
CA ALA A 425 -21.05 12.79 12.67
C ALA A 425 -21.00 13.72 11.44
N ASP A 426 -20.03 13.54 10.56
CA ASP A 426 -19.89 14.19 9.26
C ASP A 426 -20.82 13.68 8.15
N LEU A 427 -21.46 12.53 8.34
CA LEU A 427 -22.46 12.01 7.40
C LEU A 427 -23.87 12.56 7.64
N LEU A 428 -24.08 13.31 8.72
CA LEU A 428 -25.34 13.98 9.00
C LEU A 428 -25.65 15.03 7.92
N ASP A 429 -26.91 15.12 7.53
CA ASP A 429 -27.39 16.24 6.71
C ASP A 429 -27.15 17.56 7.44
N TYR A 430 -26.83 18.62 6.68
CA TYR A 430 -26.52 19.93 7.23
C TYR A 430 -27.62 20.45 8.18
N ASP A 431 -28.88 20.34 7.78
CA ASP A 431 -30.01 20.84 8.57
C ASP A 431 -30.19 20.05 9.87
N ILE A 432 -29.93 18.74 9.81
CA ILE A 432 -29.98 17.85 10.97
C ILE A 432 -28.81 18.14 11.91
N SER A 433 -27.61 18.32 11.36
CA SER A 433 -26.41 18.68 12.10
C SER A 433 -26.59 20.01 12.83
N GLU A 434 -27.11 21.04 12.17
CA GLU A 434 -27.32 22.37 12.77
C GLU A 434 -28.37 22.33 13.90
N LYS A 435 -29.49 21.65 13.69
CA LYS A 435 -30.53 21.49 14.72
C LYS A 435 -30.02 20.66 15.89
N GLY A 436 -29.31 19.56 15.61
CA GLY A 436 -28.66 18.72 16.60
C GLY A 436 -27.63 19.47 17.45
N THR A 437 -26.84 20.37 16.84
CA THR A 437 -25.92 21.26 17.56
C THR A 437 -26.64 22.14 18.57
N LYS A 438 -27.69 22.85 18.13
CA LYS A 438 -28.46 23.74 19.02
C LYS A 438 -29.02 22.97 20.21
N PHE A 439 -29.58 21.79 19.92
CA PHE A 439 -30.11 20.90 20.94
C PHE A 439 -29.03 20.43 21.94
N LEU A 440 -27.86 20.03 21.43
CA LEU A 440 -26.71 19.63 22.25
C LEU A 440 -26.27 20.75 23.18
N GLU A 441 -26.04 21.95 22.65
CA GLU A 441 -25.58 23.11 23.43
C GLU A 441 -26.56 23.49 24.55
N ASP A 442 -27.86 23.48 24.27
CA ASP A 442 -28.88 23.80 25.27
C ASP A 442 -28.93 22.74 26.38
N HIS A 443 -28.86 21.47 26.03
CA HIS A 443 -28.84 20.39 27.01
C HIS A 443 -27.53 20.32 27.81
N MET A 444 -26.39 20.69 27.22
CA MET A 444 -25.12 20.85 27.94
C MET A 444 -25.21 21.96 29.00
N LYS A 445 -25.76 23.13 28.66
CA LYS A 445 -25.98 24.23 29.63
C LYS A 445 -26.87 23.79 30.80
N ILE A 446 -27.95 23.06 30.51
CA ILE A 446 -28.84 22.51 31.54
C ILE A 446 -28.10 21.52 32.44
N ALA A 447 -27.32 20.61 31.83
CA ALA A 447 -26.53 19.62 32.57
C ALA A 447 -25.51 20.31 33.50
N GLU A 448 -24.78 21.31 33.01
CA GLU A 448 -23.83 22.11 33.78
C GLU A 448 -24.51 22.85 34.95
N ALA A 449 -25.64 23.51 34.70
CA ALA A 449 -26.40 24.24 35.72
C ALA A 449 -26.97 23.33 36.82
N SER A 450 -27.32 22.09 36.47
CA SER A 450 -27.94 21.13 37.40
C SER A 450 -26.99 20.60 38.49
N LYS A 451 -25.67 20.87 38.41
CA LYS A 451 -24.61 20.32 39.27
C LYS A 451 -24.65 18.78 39.42
N LYS A 452 -25.34 18.08 38.51
CA LYS A 452 -25.61 16.65 38.59
C LYS A 452 -24.68 15.91 37.63
N LYS A 453 -23.76 15.12 38.22
CA LYS A 453 -22.91 14.04 37.66
C LYS A 453 -22.10 14.32 36.37
N SER A 454 -20.92 13.68 36.26
CA SER A 454 -20.07 13.74 35.06
C SER A 454 -20.60 12.82 33.97
N TYR A 455 -20.85 13.35 32.77
CA TYR A 455 -21.18 12.57 31.56
C TYR A 455 -19.93 12.32 30.70
N ARG A 456 -20.00 11.34 29.78
CA ARG A 456 -18.95 11.05 28.79
C ARG A 456 -19.58 10.93 27.41
N LEU A 457 -19.55 12.03 26.67
CA LEU A 457 -19.99 12.10 25.28
C LEU A 457 -18.76 12.22 24.38
N ILE A 458 -18.68 11.35 23.39
CA ILE A 458 -17.59 11.25 22.41
C ILE A 458 -18.24 11.41 21.03
N ILE A 459 -17.72 12.32 20.22
CA ILE A 459 -18.18 12.52 18.85
C ILE A 459 -16.99 12.30 17.93
N ILE A 460 -17.16 11.41 16.95
CA ILE A 460 -16.11 11.02 16.00
C ILE A 460 -16.61 11.32 14.59
N CYS A 461 -15.76 11.96 13.80
CA CYS A 461 -15.99 12.25 12.39
C CYS A 461 -14.72 12.03 11.57
N SER A 462 -14.85 11.99 10.26
CA SER A 462 -13.70 12.10 9.36
C SER A 462 -13.10 13.51 9.44
N ASN A 463 -11.76 13.61 9.45
CA ASN A 463 -11.06 14.89 9.34
C ASN A 463 -11.36 15.58 7.99
N GLU A 464 -11.63 14.81 6.93
CA GLU A 464 -11.87 15.34 5.58
C GLU A 464 -13.19 16.10 5.48
N ASN A 465 -14.21 15.68 6.24
CA ASN A 465 -15.56 16.25 6.18
C ASN A 465 -15.92 17.04 7.43
N GLU A 466 -14.95 17.36 8.29
CA GLU A 466 -15.19 18.06 9.56
C GLU A 466 -15.94 19.38 9.35
N TYR A 467 -15.61 20.11 8.28
CA TYR A 467 -16.27 21.37 7.92
C TYR A 467 -17.77 21.24 7.60
N LYS A 468 -18.25 20.05 7.24
CA LYS A 468 -19.67 19.77 6.99
C LYS A 468 -20.43 19.50 8.29
N ALA A 469 -19.74 19.06 9.33
CA ALA A 469 -20.33 18.62 10.59
C ALA A 469 -20.41 19.78 11.59
N ARG A 470 -21.51 20.56 11.56
CA ARG A 470 -21.68 21.69 12.48
C ARG A 470 -21.61 21.27 13.95
N ILE A 471 -22.10 20.08 14.28
CA ILE A 471 -22.05 19.48 15.62
C ILE A 471 -20.63 19.21 16.11
N VAL A 472 -19.70 18.89 15.19
CA VAL A 472 -18.29 18.70 15.52
C VAL A 472 -17.63 20.07 15.73
N ALA A 473 -17.86 21.01 14.82
CA ALA A 473 -17.29 22.35 14.90
C ALA A 473 -17.67 23.10 16.19
N SER A 474 -18.90 22.93 16.70
CA SER A 474 -19.34 23.52 17.98
C SER A 474 -18.58 23.00 19.20
N LEU A 475 -17.93 21.84 19.08
CA LEU A 475 -17.23 21.17 20.17
C LEU A 475 -15.71 21.25 20.04
N ASP A 476 -15.18 22.09 19.15
CA ASP A 476 -13.74 22.15 18.87
C ASP A 476 -12.90 22.45 20.12
N LYS A 477 -13.42 23.27 21.05
CA LYS A 477 -12.80 23.53 22.37
C LYS A 477 -12.60 22.27 23.24
N PHE A 478 -13.34 21.20 22.96
CA PHE A 478 -13.24 19.91 23.64
C PHE A 478 -12.43 18.88 22.85
N ARG A 479 -11.81 19.26 21.73
CA ARG A 479 -11.01 18.35 20.91
C ARG A 479 -9.91 17.71 21.76
N ARG A 480 -9.74 16.40 21.57
CA ARG A 480 -8.72 15.58 22.21
C ARG A 480 -8.12 14.64 21.18
N GLN A 481 -6.83 14.40 21.27
CA GLN A 481 -6.21 13.31 20.52
C GLN A 481 -6.67 11.98 21.12
N MET A 482 -7.20 11.10 20.28
CA MET A 482 -7.61 9.77 20.71
C MET A 482 -6.46 8.77 20.60
N PHE A 483 -6.39 7.88 21.60
CA PHE A 483 -5.63 6.65 21.50
C PHE A 483 -6.43 5.62 20.70
N VAL A 484 -5.80 5.03 19.70
CA VAL A 484 -6.35 3.88 18.97
C VAL A 484 -5.61 2.65 19.46
N ALA A 485 -6.37 1.69 19.99
CA ALA A 485 -5.84 0.42 20.46
C ALA A 485 -5.29 -0.40 19.27
N ASP A 486 -4.26 -1.18 19.54
CA ASP A 486 -3.73 -2.13 18.58
C ASP A 486 -4.81 -3.15 18.18
N VAL A 487 -4.84 -3.53 16.90
CA VAL A 487 -5.85 -4.45 16.35
C VAL A 487 -5.88 -5.77 17.10
N ASN A 488 -4.74 -6.29 17.56
CA ASN A 488 -4.67 -7.53 18.31
C ASN A 488 -5.38 -7.43 19.69
N ILE A 489 -5.34 -6.25 20.31
CA ILE A 489 -6.04 -5.99 21.57
C ILE A 489 -7.55 -6.00 21.33
N VAL A 490 -8.00 -5.33 20.27
CA VAL A 490 -9.41 -5.29 19.85
C VAL A 490 -9.90 -6.70 19.51
N GLU A 491 -9.14 -7.47 18.75
CA GLU A 491 -9.48 -8.85 18.38
C GLU A 491 -9.61 -9.74 19.61
N LYS A 492 -8.63 -9.70 20.53
CA LYS A 492 -8.69 -10.46 21.78
C LYS A 492 -9.90 -10.06 22.62
N TYR A 493 -10.18 -8.76 22.72
CA TYR A 493 -11.36 -8.26 23.41
C TYR A 493 -12.64 -8.83 22.80
N LEU A 494 -12.85 -8.71 21.48
CA LEU A 494 -14.04 -9.25 20.81
C LEU A 494 -14.19 -10.77 20.98
N LEU A 495 -13.10 -11.53 20.82
CA LEU A 495 -13.10 -12.98 21.00
C LEU A 495 -13.57 -13.36 22.40
N THR A 496 -13.07 -12.69 23.45
CA THR A 496 -13.53 -12.96 24.82
C THR A 496 -15.03 -12.70 25.02
N LYS A 497 -15.61 -11.76 24.26
CA LYS A 497 -17.05 -11.44 24.33
C LYS A 497 -17.92 -12.34 23.48
N PHE A 498 -17.36 -12.96 22.44
CA PHE A 498 -18.10 -13.89 21.59
C PHE A 498 -18.05 -15.34 22.06
N ILE A 499 -17.16 -15.70 22.99
CA ILE A 499 -17.16 -17.02 23.63
C ILE A 499 -18.44 -17.18 24.48
N VAL A 500 -19.18 -18.26 24.24
CA VAL A 500 -20.38 -18.61 25.01
C VAL A 500 -20.11 -19.87 25.81
N GLU A 501 -19.90 -19.72 27.13
CA GLU A 501 -19.55 -20.84 28.01
C GLU A 501 -20.75 -21.75 28.37
N SER A 502 -21.95 -21.17 28.50
CA SER A 502 -23.19 -21.92 28.76
C SER A 502 -24.43 -21.11 28.36
N SER A 503 -25.52 -21.79 27.96
CA SER A 503 -26.80 -21.09 27.74
C SER A 503 -27.57 -20.97 29.07
N PRO A 504 -28.31 -19.87 29.28
CA PRO A 504 -29.07 -19.64 30.52
C PRO A 504 -30.12 -20.72 30.86
N GLN A 505 -30.46 -21.58 29.91
CA GLN A 505 -31.56 -22.54 30.00
C GLN A 505 -31.10 -24.01 29.87
N GLY A 506 -29.79 -24.27 30.00
CA GLY A 506 -29.22 -25.62 30.06
C GLY A 506 -28.99 -26.31 28.70
N ASN A 507 -29.39 -25.69 27.58
CA ASN A 507 -29.11 -26.20 26.24
C ASN A 507 -27.68 -25.83 25.79
N SER A 508 -27.04 -26.68 24.98
CA SER A 508 -25.73 -26.37 24.41
C SER A 508 -25.85 -25.33 23.29
N PRO A 509 -25.00 -24.29 23.27
CA PRO A 509 -25.03 -23.28 22.22
C PRO A 509 -24.54 -23.82 20.88
N ALA A 510 -24.93 -23.18 19.78
CA ALA A 510 -24.44 -23.51 18.44
C ALA A 510 -22.92 -23.29 18.30
N SER A 511 -22.33 -22.41 19.11
CA SER A 511 -20.89 -22.18 19.14
C SER A 511 -20.07 -23.41 19.56
N LEU A 512 -20.69 -24.47 20.10
CA LEU A 512 -20.03 -25.72 20.46
C LEU A 512 -19.28 -26.38 19.28
N VAL A 513 -19.72 -26.13 18.04
CA VAL A 513 -19.11 -26.67 16.82
C VAL A 513 -18.13 -25.71 16.14
N ASP A 514 -17.96 -24.51 16.70
CA ASP A 514 -16.91 -23.58 16.31
C ASP A 514 -15.58 -23.97 16.97
N PHE A 515 -14.46 -23.78 16.27
CA PHE A 515 -13.15 -24.14 16.78
C PHE A 515 -12.77 -23.36 18.04
N ASP A 516 -13.05 -22.06 18.07
CA ASP A 516 -12.74 -21.19 19.21
C ASP A 516 -13.94 -21.06 20.18
N ARG A 517 -15.00 -21.85 19.97
CA ARG A 517 -16.29 -21.71 20.66
C ARG A 517 -16.91 -20.32 20.56
N SER A 518 -16.62 -19.61 19.47
CA SER A 518 -17.16 -18.29 19.21
C SER A 518 -18.61 -18.38 18.70
N SER A 519 -19.45 -17.47 19.17
CA SER A 519 -20.81 -17.26 18.65
C SER A 519 -20.84 -16.49 17.33
N VAL A 520 -19.74 -15.83 16.96
CA VAL A 520 -19.60 -15.06 15.72
C VAL A 520 -18.33 -15.51 14.99
N ARG A 521 -18.45 -15.83 13.70
CA ARG A 521 -17.30 -16.15 12.85
C ARG A 521 -17.45 -15.56 11.45
N VAL A 522 -16.36 -14.94 11.00
CA VAL A 522 -16.24 -14.44 9.63
C VAL A 522 -15.43 -15.45 8.81
N ILE A 523 -15.99 -15.89 7.68
CA ILE A 523 -15.33 -16.83 6.77
C ILE A 523 -15.04 -16.09 5.45
N ARG A 524 -13.76 -15.88 5.15
CA ARG A 524 -13.32 -15.17 3.94
C ARG A 524 -12.49 -16.09 3.05
N SER A 525 -12.38 -15.74 1.77
CA SER A 525 -11.58 -16.48 0.79
C SER A 525 -11.09 -15.52 -0.29
N CYS A 526 -9.86 -15.70 -0.78
CA CYS A 526 -9.30 -14.85 -1.84
C CYS A 526 -10.04 -14.93 -3.19
N ARG A 527 -10.76 -16.04 -3.45
CA ARG A 527 -11.57 -16.24 -4.66
C ARG A 527 -12.80 -17.10 -4.39
N GLY A 528 -13.77 -17.03 -5.30
CA GLY A 528 -14.95 -17.89 -5.29
C GLY A 528 -14.61 -19.38 -5.36
N GLY A 529 -15.51 -20.24 -4.87
CA GLY A 529 -15.38 -21.70 -4.99
C GLY A 529 -14.47 -22.40 -3.97
N LEU A 530 -13.86 -21.68 -3.02
CA LEU A 530 -12.95 -22.26 -2.01
C LEU A 530 -13.66 -22.87 -0.78
N GLY A 531 -14.95 -23.19 -0.88
CA GLY A 531 -15.64 -23.98 0.15
C GLY A 531 -16.19 -23.23 1.37
N LYS A 532 -16.44 -21.91 1.29
CA LYS A 532 -17.08 -21.14 2.39
C LYS A 532 -18.42 -21.75 2.83
N SER A 533 -19.32 -22.00 1.88
CA SER A 533 -20.63 -22.63 2.15
C SER A 533 -20.49 -24.10 2.59
N LEU A 534 -19.42 -24.78 2.16
CA LEU A 534 -19.10 -26.15 2.59
C LEU A 534 -18.67 -26.17 4.07
N TYR A 535 -17.86 -25.20 4.51
CA TYR A 535 -17.47 -25.07 5.91
C TYR A 535 -18.70 -24.93 6.82
N LYS A 536 -19.63 -24.03 6.46
CA LYS A 536 -20.90 -23.87 7.16
C LYS A 536 -21.73 -25.16 7.15
N SER A 537 -21.79 -25.87 6.01
CA SER A 537 -22.54 -27.14 5.93
C SER A 537 -21.98 -28.19 6.89
N ARG A 538 -20.65 -28.29 6.99
CA ARG A 538 -19.97 -29.16 7.96
C ARG A 538 -20.28 -28.79 9.40
N MET A 539 -20.32 -27.49 9.74
CA MET A 539 -20.70 -27.04 11.08
C MET A 539 -22.14 -27.45 11.41
N VAL A 540 -23.07 -27.27 10.48
CA VAL A 540 -24.48 -27.68 10.65
C VAL A 540 -24.58 -29.19 10.87
N ASP A 541 -23.85 -30.00 10.12
CA ASP A 541 -23.84 -31.46 10.27
C ASP A 541 -23.23 -31.88 11.62
N SER A 542 -22.09 -31.30 12.01
CA SER A 542 -21.50 -31.51 13.34
C SER A 542 -22.43 -31.10 14.48
N LEU A 543 -23.26 -30.07 14.28
CA LEU A 543 -24.22 -29.63 15.30
C LEU A 543 -25.36 -30.62 15.47
N LYS A 544 -25.88 -31.17 14.36
CA LYS A 544 -26.90 -32.23 14.38
C LYS A 544 -26.39 -33.50 15.06
N GLU A 545 -25.13 -33.88 14.80
CA GLU A 545 -24.51 -35.05 15.43
C GLU A 545 -24.39 -34.89 16.95
N ARG A 546 -24.04 -33.69 17.42
CA ARG A 546 -23.89 -33.40 18.86
C ARG A 546 -25.21 -33.18 19.58
N LEU A 547 -26.30 -32.90 18.87
CA LEU A 547 -27.61 -32.56 19.45
C LEU A 547 -28.74 -33.36 18.79
N PRO A 548 -28.90 -34.65 19.17
CA PRO A 548 -29.84 -35.56 18.53
C PRO A 548 -31.33 -35.28 18.81
N ASN A 549 -31.64 -34.48 19.83
CA ASN A 549 -33.02 -34.19 20.28
C ASN A 549 -33.62 -32.89 19.69
N ILE A 550 -32.99 -32.29 18.68
CA ILE A 550 -33.51 -31.08 18.04
C ILE A 550 -34.80 -31.40 17.26
N ASP A 551 -35.82 -30.53 17.39
CA ASP A 551 -37.06 -30.65 16.61
C ASP A 551 -36.75 -30.53 15.11
N ARG A 552 -36.87 -31.67 14.39
CA ARG A 552 -36.61 -31.75 12.96
C ARG A 552 -37.53 -30.87 12.11
N LYS A 553 -38.61 -30.32 12.69
CA LYS A 553 -39.52 -29.39 12.01
C LYS A 553 -38.98 -27.96 11.92
N ARG A 554 -37.98 -27.59 12.74
CA ARG A 554 -37.42 -26.23 12.81
C ARG A 554 -36.03 -26.20 12.20
N SER A 555 -35.77 -25.17 11.37
CA SER A 555 -34.50 -25.07 10.66
C SER A 555 -33.41 -24.56 11.61
N ILE A 556 -32.41 -25.40 11.89
CA ILE A 556 -31.19 -24.99 12.58
C ILE A 556 -30.23 -24.19 11.70
N ASP A 557 -30.50 -24.18 10.41
CA ASP A 557 -29.70 -23.55 9.38
C ASP A 557 -30.50 -22.43 8.75
N ILE A 558 -30.10 -21.19 8.99
CA ILE A 558 -30.75 -19.99 8.45
C ILE A 558 -29.76 -19.31 7.53
N VAL A 559 -30.07 -19.23 6.24
CA VAL A 559 -29.26 -18.51 5.27
C VAL A 559 -29.95 -17.20 4.90
N ILE A 560 -29.22 -16.09 5.02
CA ILE A 560 -29.67 -14.75 4.64
C ILE A 560 -28.77 -14.27 3.50
N PRO A 561 -29.25 -14.29 2.24
CA PRO A 561 -28.45 -13.86 1.10
C PRO A 561 -28.38 -12.33 1.02
N LEU A 562 -27.17 -11.79 0.97
CA LEU A 562 -26.89 -10.37 0.78
C LEU A 562 -26.16 -10.22 -0.56
N HIS A 563 -26.93 -10.00 -1.62
CA HIS A 563 -26.40 -9.92 -3.00
C HIS A 563 -26.50 -8.53 -3.61
N GLU A 564 -27.25 -7.63 -2.98
CA GLU A 564 -27.46 -6.27 -3.46
C GLU A 564 -26.22 -5.41 -3.17
N LYS A 565 -26.00 -4.37 -3.99
CA LYS A 565 -24.84 -3.47 -3.85
C LYS A 565 -24.75 -2.80 -2.48
N ARG A 566 -25.88 -2.61 -1.81
CA ARG A 566 -26.01 -2.09 -0.45
C ARG A 566 -26.79 -3.07 0.39
N ILE A 567 -26.46 -3.16 1.66
CA ILE A 567 -27.18 -4.01 2.61
C ILE A 567 -28.49 -3.31 2.98
N ASP A 568 -29.61 -3.91 2.63
CA ASP A 568 -30.93 -3.52 3.11
C ASP A 568 -31.16 -4.13 4.50
N VAL A 569 -31.02 -3.28 5.53
CA VAL A 569 -31.17 -3.68 6.94
C VAL A 569 -32.62 -4.05 7.24
N ASP A 570 -33.61 -3.37 6.65
CA ASP A 570 -35.02 -3.64 6.91
C ASP A 570 -35.40 -5.03 6.39
N LYS A 571 -35.00 -5.36 5.16
CA LYS A 571 -35.17 -6.69 4.59
C LYS A 571 -34.45 -7.78 5.39
N MET A 572 -33.25 -7.49 5.89
CA MET A 572 -32.54 -8.40 6.78
C MET A 572 -33.31 -8.62 8.10
N MET A 573 -33.84 -7.55 8.69
CA MET A 573 -34.61 -7.60 9.94
C MET A 573 -35.95 -8.31 9.76
N GLU A 574 -36.63 -8.14 8.64
CA GLU A 574 -37.82 -8.92 8.29
C GLU A 574 -37.54 -10.43 8.30
N ILE A 575 -36.41 -10.84 7.71
CA ILE A 575 -35.99 -12.24 7.74
C ILE A 575 -35.70 -12.70 9.17
N PHE A 576 -34.99 -11.89 9.98
CA PHE A 576 -34.75 -12.22 11.38
C PHE A 576 -36.05 -12.36 12.17
N ILE A 577 -37.01 -11.46 12.00
CA ILE A 577 -38.33 -11.52 12.66
C ILE A 577 -39.08 -12.78 12.25
N GLN A 578 -39.17 -13.08 10.94
CA GLN A 578 -39.83 -14.29 10.43
C GLN A 578 -39.18 -15.57 10.94
N LYS A 579 -37.87 -15.55 11.21
CA LYS A 579 -37.12 -16.69 11.71
C LYS A 579 -36.97 -16.70 13.23
N THR A 580 -37.42 -15.68 13.96
CA THR A 580 -37.26 -15.63 15.43
C THR A 580 -38.14 -16.69 16.09
N LEU A 581 -37.56 -17.45 17.02
CA LEU A 581 -38.30 -18.47 17.77
C LEU A 581 -39.08 -17.82 18.92
N PRO A 582 -40.22 -18.40 19.34
CA PRO A 582 -40.90 -17.97 20.54
C PRO A 582 -39.95 -18.00 21.76
N PRO A 583 -40.11 -17.09 22.75
CA PRO A 583 -39.22 -17.01 23.91
C PRO A 583 -39.07 -18.31 24.72
N GLU A 584 -40.08 -19.17 24.65
CA GLU A 584 -40.15 -20.48 25.31
C GLU A 584 -39.30 -21.54 24.60
N CYS A 585 -38.82 -21.27 23.39
CA CYS A 585 -38.00 -22.18 22.61
C CYS A 585 -36.57 -21.65 22.46
N ASN A 586 -35.63 -22.46 22.94
CA ASN A 586 -34.20 -22.14 22.89
C ASN A 586 -33.43 -23.25 22.17
N GLU A 587 -33.60 -23.31 20.86
CA GLU A 587 -32.87 -24.23 20.00
C GLU A 587 -31.60 -23.56 19.46
N PRO A 588 -30.46 -24.29 19.43
CA PRO A 588 -29.23 -23.78 18.85
C PRO A 588 -29.36 -23.70 17.33
N ARG A 589 -28.97 -22.55 16.77
CA ARG A 589 -29.10 -22.26 15.34
C ARG A 589 -27.84 -21.60 14.81
N ILE A 590 -27.51 -21.92 13.56
CA ILE A 590 -26.45 -21.29 12.80
C ILE A 590 -27.12 -20.35 11.79
N ILE A 591 -26.78 -19.06 11.89
CA ILE A 591 -27.25 -18.03 10.97
C ILE A 591 -26.08 -17.66 10.06
N HIS A 592 -26.27 -17.86 8.77
CA HIS A 592 -25.28 -17.60 7.73
C HIS A 592 -25.70 -16.37 6.92
N LEU A 593 -24.99 -15.26 7.15
CA LEU A 593 -25.09 -14.06 6.32
C LEU A 593 -24.19 -14.24 5.10
N ASP A 594 -24.78 -14.53 3.94
CA ASP A 594 -24.03 -14.80 2.70
C ASP A 594 -23.80 -13.50 1.92
N VAL A 595 -22.64 -12.87 2.16
CA VAL A 595 -22.26 -11.60 1.55
C VAL A 595 -21.61 -11.83 0.17
N SER A 596 -22.25 -11.34 -0.89
CA SER A 596 -21.69 -11.37 -2.25
C SER A 596 -20.56 -10.37 -2.42
N HIS A 597 -19.67 -10.66 -3.38
CA HIS A 597 -18.64 -9.73 -3.86
C HIS A 597 -19.18 -8.40 -4.43
N GLU A 598 -20.46 -8.35 -4.79
CA GLU A 598 -21.11 -7.14 -5.31
C GLU A 598 -21.54 -6.17 -4.20
N VAL A 599 -21.55 -6.61 -2.94
CA VAL A 599 -21.94 -5.80 -1.78
C VAL A 599 -20.79 -4.86 -1.42
N ASN A 600 -21.05 -3.56 -1.41
CA ASN A 600 -20.15 -2.59 -0.80
C ASN A 600 -20.39 -2.59 0.72
N VAL A 601 -19.38 -2.98 1.50
CA VAL A 601 -19.49 -3.14 2.97
C VAL A 601 -19.10 -1.86 3.73
N HIS A 602 -18.90 -0.73 3.04
CA HIS A 602 -18.69 0.58 3.67
C HIS A 602 -19.93 1.48 3.45
N PRO A 603 -20.39 2.20 4.49
CA PRO A 603 -21.58 3.04 4.45
C PRO A 603 -21.53 4.13 3.38
#